data_AF-A0A7G6X2K6-F1
#
_entry.id   AF-A0A7G6X2K6-F1
#
_cell.length_a   1.000
_cell.length_b   1.000
_cell.length_c   1.000
_cell.angle_alpha   90.00
_cell.angle_beta   90.00
_cell.angle_gamma   90.00
#
_symmetry.space_group_name_H-M   'P 1'
#
loop_
_entity.id
_entity.type
_entity.pdbx_description
1 polymer ?
#
loop_
_entity_poly.entity_id
_entity_poly.type
_entity_poly.pdbx_seq_one_letter_code
_entity_poly.pdbx_strand_id
1 'polypeptide(L)' 'MTGFEPDTELVSRLSLPSHVVVLVDGRWHPGWLIGREHEETGWTGMVQYEGDDGTEKTESLPADRIALPESDRPTERAS' A
#
# COMPACT_ATOMS: atom_id res chain seq x y z
N MET A 1 -12.79 -13.48 6.89
CA MET A 1 -11.36 -13.13 6.90
C MET A 1 -10.93 -12.91 5.46
N THR A 2 -11.11 -11.70 4.94
CA THR A 2 -10.51 -11.28 3.67
C THR A 2 -9.22 -10.54 4.04
N GLY A 3 -8.17 -11.32 4.30
CA GLY A 3 -6.92 -10.82 4.84
C GLY A 3 -5.98 -10.38 3.73
N PHE A 4 -5.73 -9.09 3.63
CA PHE A 4 -4.53 -8.59 2.96
C PHE A 4 -3.34 -9.05 3.82
N GLU A 5 -2.46 -9.88 3.27
CA GLU A 5 -1.21 -10.22 3.95
C GLU A 5 -0.19 -9.12 3.64
N PRO A 6 0.30 -8.39 4.65
CA PRO A 6 1.32 -7.38 4.43
C PRO A 6 2.61 -8.05 3.95
N ASP A 7 3.06 -7.68 2.75
CA ASP A 7 4.36 -8.06 2.22
C ASP A 7 5.33 -6.89 2.46
N THR A 8 6.20 -7.03 3.46
CA THR A 8 7.18 -6.01 3.85
C THR A 8 8.19 -5.69 2.75
N GLU A 9 8.32 -6.56 1.75
CA GLU A 9 9.16 -6.35 0.56
C GLU A 9 8.41 -5.70 -0.60
N LEU A 10 7.08 -5.54 -0.52
CA LEU A 10 6.29 -5.01 -1.63
C LEU A 10 6.76 -3.61 -2.03
N VAL A 11 6.92 -2.72 -1.04
CA VAL A 11 7.36 -1.33 -1.24
C VAL A 11 8.71 -1.25 -1.98
N SER A 12 9.61 -2.21 -1.75
CA SER A 12 10.93 -2.24 -2.38
C SER A 12 10.88 -2.57 -3.88
N ARG A 13 9.81 -3.21 -4.35
CA ARG A 13 9.70 -3.77 -5.71
C ARG A 13 8.77 -3.01 -6.64
N LEU A 14 7.79 -2.28 -6.10
CA LEU A 14 6.82 -1.54 -6.93
C LEU A 14 7.49 -0.41 -7.71
N SER A 15 7.05 -0.20 -8.96
CA SER A 15 7.42 1.00 -9.73
C SER A 15 6.78 2.24 -9.10
N LEU A 16 7.39 3.40 -9.24
CA LEU A 16 6.79 4.65 -8.74
C LEU A 16 6.31 5.51 -9.93
N PRO A 17 5.09 6.07 -9.86
CA PRO A 17 4.04 5.79 -8.88
C PRO A 17 3.36 4.42 -9.11
N SER A 18 2.79 3.82 -8.04
CA SER A 18 1.98 2.59 -8.13
C SER A 18 0.70 2.68 -7.31
N HIS A 19 -0.37 2.05 -7.79
CA HIS A 19 -1.60 1.89 -7.01
C HIS A 19 -1.38 0.90 -5.86
N VAL A 20 -1.88 1.27 -4.69
CA VAL A 20 -1.83 0.47 -3.47
C VAL A 20 -3.14 0.62 -2.70
N VAL A 21 -3.32 -0.22 -1.68
CA VAL A 21 -4.24 0.03 -0.58
C VAL A 21 -3.44 0.21 0.70
N VAL A 22 -3.85 1.15 1.55
CA VAL A 22 -3.15 1.52 2.78
C VAL A 22 -4.03 1.31 4.01
N LEU A 23 -3.46 0.78 5.08
CA LEU A 23 -4.15 0.55 6.35
C LEU A 23 -3.97 1.75 7.29
N VAL A 24 -5.01 2.54 7.47
CA VAL A 24 -5.04 3.72 8.37
C VAL A 24 -6.24 3.59 9.29
N ASP A 25 -6.04 3.83 10.59
CA ASP A 25 -7.10 3.72 11.62
C ASP A 25 -7.92 2.41 11.56
N GLY A 26 -7.25 1.31 11.18
CA GLY A 26 -7.87 -0.03 11.07
C GLY A 26 -8.71 -0.24 9.81
N ARG A 27 -8.65 0.66 8.83
CA ARG A 27 -9.40 0.61 7.56
C ARG A 27 -8.47 0.69 6.36
N TRP A 28 -8.88 0.04 5.28
CA TRP A 28 -8.14 0.06 4.02
C TRP A 28 -8.64 1.19 3.12
N HIS A 29 -7.73 2.02 2.66
CA HIS A 29 -8.00 3.13 1.74
C HIS A 29 -7.26 2.90 0.42
N PRO A 30 -7.89 3.12 -0.74
CA PRO A 30 -7.17 3.16 -2.01
C PRO A 30 -6.21 4.36 -2.02
N GLY A 31 -5.02 4.16 -2.55
CA GLY A 31 -4.00 5.20 -2.60
C GLY A 31 -2.92 4.94 -3.64
N TRP A 32 -1.93 5.81 -3.59
CA TRP A 32 -0.76 5.78 -4.46
C TRP A 32 0.50 5.71 -3.63
N LEU A 33 1.37 4.76 -3.93
CA LEU A 33 2.76 4.78 -3.49
C LEU A 33 3.54 5.72 -4.42
N ILE A 34 4.06 6.82 -3.88
CA ILE A 34 4.73 7.88 -4.63
C ILE A 34 6.21 8.04 -4.28
N GLY A 35 6.66 7.40 -3.21
CA GLY A 35 8.05 7.42 -2.75
C GLY A 35 8.33 6.22 -1.85
N ARG A 36 9.61 5.93 -1.62
CA ARG A 36 10.04 4.88 -0.69
C ARG A 36 11.42 5.17 -0.11
N GLU A 37 11.60 4.75 1.14
CA GLU A 37 12.86 4.88 1.88
C GLU A 37 13.13 3.58 2.64
N HIS A 38 14.40 3.23 2.83
CA HIS A 38 14.83 2.06 3.58
C HIS A 38 15.63 2.51 4.81
N GLU A 39 15.12 2.18 5.98
CA GLU A 39 15.74 2.48 7.27
C GLU A 39 16.13 1.19 8.01
N GLU A 40 16.79 1.32 9.17
CA GLU A 40 17.15 0.16 10.01
C GLU A 40 15.94 -0.69 10.43
N THR A 41 14.75 -0.08 10.47
CA THR A 41 13.48 -0.73 10.84
C THR A 41 12.74 -1.37 9.65
N GLY A 42 13.23 -1.17 8.42
CA GLY A 42 12.65 -1.74 7.20
C GLY A 42 12.26 -0.67 6.16
N TRP A 43 11.38 -1.07 5.23
CA TRP A 43 10.88 -0.19 4.18
C TRP A 43 9.70 0.66 4.66
N THR A 44 9.75 1.94 4.31
CA THR A 44 8.67 2.90 4.49
C THR A 44 8.24 3.43 3.12
N GLY A 45 6.94 3.47 2.87
CA GLY A 45 6.36 4.04 1.66
C GLY A 45 5.78 5.42 1.91
N MET A 46 6.10 6.39 1.05
CA MET A 46 5.36 7.65 0.99
C MET A 46 4.11 7.44 0.16
N VAL A 47 2.94 7.62 0.77
CA VAL A 47 1.64 7.35 0.16
C VAL A 47 0.77 8.59 0.10
N GLN A 48 -0.09 8.67 -0.92
CA GLN A 48 -1.16 9.65 -1.04
C GLN A 48 -2.51 8.92 -1.14
N TYR A 49 -3.49 9.28 -0.31
CA TYR A 49 -4.80 8.64 -0.27
C TYR A 49 -5.88 9.60 0.25
N GLU A 50 -7.15 9.25 0.04
CA GLU A 50 -8.29 9.96 0.61
C GLU A 50 -8.72 9.30 1.93
N GLY A 51 -8.72 10.06 3.02
CA GLY A 51 -9.17 9.61 4.33
C GLY A 51 -10.70 9.49 4.43
N ASP A 52 -11.19 8.90 5.53
CA ASP A 52 -12.64 8.79 5.81
C ASP A 52 -13.36 10.15 5.86
N ASP A 53 -12.63 11.24 6.09
CA ASP A 53 -13.12 12.61 6.11
C ASP A 53 -13.20 13.25 4.70
N GLY A 54 -12.81 12.52 3.66
CA GLY A 54 -12.71 13.02 2.29
C GLY A 54 -11.49 13.93 2.05
N THR A 55 -10.59 14.04 3.04
CA THR A 55 -9.38 14.84 2.93
C THR A 55 -8.28 14.02 2.28
N GLU A 56 -7.62 14.58 1.27
CA GLU A 56 -6.40 14.00 0.72
C GLU A 56 -5.24 14.14 1.71
N LYS A 57 -4.56 13.04 1.98
CA LYS A 57 -3.43 12.95 2.91
C LYS A 57 -2.21 12.40 2.19
N THR A 58 -1.05 12.95 2.51
CA THR A 58 0.25 12.43 2.11
C THR A 58 1.05 12.10 3.36
N GLU A 59 1.41 10.84 3.55
CA GLU A 59 2.12 10.39 4.75
C GLU A 59 3.07 9.23 4.48
N SER A 60 3.97 8.99 5.43
CA SER A 60 4.89 7.85 5.41
C SER A 60 4.33 6.71 6.24
N LEU A 61 4.10 5.57 5.60
CA LEU A 61 3.61 4.36 6.26
C LEU A 61 4.65 3.23 6.19
N PRO A 62 4.81 2.45 7.27
CA PRO A 62 5.60 1.23 7.21
C PRO A 62 5.02 0.25 6.17
N ALA A 63 5.88 -0.55 5.54
CA ALA A 63 5.47 -1.48 4.48
C ALA A 63 4.41 -2.49 4.94
N ASP A 64 4.32 -2.79 6.23
CA ASP A 64 3.29 -3.67 6.79
C ASP A 64 1.86 -3.08 6.80
N ARG A 65 1.71 -1.82 6.39
CA ARG A 65 0.42 -1.15 6.17
C ARG A 65 0.11 -0.90 4.71
N ILE A 66 0.93 -1.38 3.78
CA ILE A 66 0.79 -1.13 2.34
C ILE A 66 0.62 -2.48 1.63
N ALA A 67 -0.43 -2.61 0.83
CA ALA A 67 -0.69 -3.81 0.06
C ALA A 67 -1.10 -3.47 -1.38
N LEU A 68 -1.07 -4.47 -2.28
CA LEU A 68 -1.68 -4.33 -3.60
C LEU A 68 -3.20 -4.41 -3.50
N PRO A 69 -3.94 -3.65 -4.32
CA PRO A 69 -5.39 -3.85 -4.44
C PRO A 69 -5.68 -5.28 -4.93
N GLU A 70 -6.80 -5.87 -4.50
CA GLU A 70 -7.14 -7.26 -4.85
C GLU A 70 -7.18 -7.52 -6.36
N SER A 71 -7.47 -6.49 -7.17
CA SER A 71 -7.48 -6.54 -8.64
C SER A 71 -6.10 -6.71 -9.30
N ASP A 72 -5.00 -6.41 -8.58
CA ASP A 72 -3.62 -6.54 -9.08
C ASP A 72 -2.98 -7.88 -8.71
N ARG A 73 -3.67 -8.75 -7.96
CA ARG A 73 -3.26 -10.15 -7.91
C ARG A 73 -3.49 -10.72 -9.31
N PRO A 74 -2.47 -11.34 -9.96
CA PRO A 74 -2.68 -11.99 -11.23
C PRO A 74 -3.81 -12.98 -11.02
N THR A 75 -4.97 -12.67 -11.61
CA THR A 75 -6.05 -13.64 -11.66
C THR A 75 -5.44 -14.79 -12.44
N GLU A 76 -5.21 -15.91 -11.76
CA GLU A 76 -5.06 -17.19 -12.44
C GLU A 76 -6.39 -17.41 -13.16
N ARG A 77 -6.54 -16.79 -14.34
CA ARG A 77 -7.61 -17.05 -15.26
C ARG A 77 -7.34 -18.44 -15.77
N ALA A 78 -7.97 -19.42 -15.13
CA ALA A 78 -8.10 -20.76 -15.64
C ALA A 78 -8.55 -20.68 -17.12
N SER A 79 -7.75 -21.28 -18.00
CA SER A 79 -8.13 -21.68 -19.35
C SER A 79 -7.36 -22.95 -19.68
#